data_AF-A0A6M8V775-F1
#
_entry.id   AF-A0A6M8V775-F1
#
_cell.length_a   1.000
_cell.length_b   1.000
_cell.length_c   1.000
_cell.angle_alpha   90.00
_cell.angle_beta   90.00
_cell.angle_gamma   90.00
#
_symmetry.space_group_name_H-M   'P 1'
#
loop_
_entity.id
_entity.type
_entity.pdbx_description
1 polymer ?
#
loop_
_entity_poly.entity_id
_entity_poly.type
_entity_poly.pdbx_seq_one_letter_code
_entity_poly.pdbx_strand_id
1 'polypeptide(L)'
;MNKENIFTYNFTYKLFDNDIELLPSVTELFELELAFLEYNSLQTKDLINRAAYIKSIKGNSTIHFKTNTFKPSFEILSRSSKTKSYFENGAFSTGYATHSLFPYRGKFHPQLIKSLLNIIGVKKGELVLDPMCGSGTTNIEAALLGINSIAVDISPFCRLMTKTKFESIKAKNTELQQLIKKEEKLFNFFSAKKKYDSKKNIQLFESEPNYYLTLLAFLDSMGYFNRTKSSSHKELFSRVLERYIYTVLNYLENPFYDKENLGNVIISKDSTAMDLKLEENTFDGIITSPPYSFAIDYASNDKDQLEYLGLDVEKLKEKMIGLRGKNKTERLENYFEDMRTVCVEIARVLKPDKYAVIIIGSNTNQTGGIQLEDKIINFCERANLKLVKSIVKPIKGLRNTMKDEYVLFFKKIV
;
A
#
# COMPACT_ATOMS: atom_id res chain seq x y z
N MET A 1 26.90 15.04 -34.15
CA MET A 1 27.15 15.48 -32.76
C MET A 1 27.54 16.95 -32.82
N ASN A 2 26.60 17.85 -32.53
CA ASN A 2 26.86 19.29 -32.56
C ASN A 2 27.72 19.72 -31.37
N LYS A 3 28.41 20.84 -31.58
CA LYS A 3 29.40 21.54 -30.73
C LYS A 3 28.86 22.04 -29.38
N GLU A 4 28.28 21.19 -28.55
CA GLU A 4 28.00 21.53 -27.15
C GLU A 4 29.08 20.94 -26.24
N ASN A 5 29.53 21.74 -25.28
CA ASN A 5 30.47 21.32 -24.25
C ASN A 5 29.85 20.16 -23.47
N ILE A 6 30.55 19.02 -23.36
CA ILE A 6 30.06 17.84 -22.63
C ILE A 6 29.67 18.16 -21.18
N PHE A 7 30.24 19.22 -20.59
CA PHE A 7 29.94 19.66 -19.23
C PHE A 7 28.64 20.48 -19.09
N THR A 8 28.03 20.96 -20.18
CA THR A 8 26.71 21.62 -20.16
C THR A 8 25.56 20.66 -20.48
N TYR A 9 25.90 19.41 -20.79
CA TYR A 9 24.92 18.39 -21.15
C TYR A 9 24.19 17.88 -19.91
N ASN A 10 22.86 17.97 -19.91
CA ASN A 10 22.02 17.37 -18.89
C ASN A 10 21.23 16.18 -19.51
N PHE A 11 21.46 14.99 -18.97
CA PHE A 11 20.84 13.76 -19.45
C PHE A 11 19.30 13.79 -19.33
N THR A 12 18.74 14.46 -18.32
CA THR A 12 17.29 14.51 -18.12
C THR A 12 16.57 15.24 -19.26
N TYR A 13 17.21 16.22 -19.91
CA TYR A 13 16.64 16.91 -21.09
C TYR A 13 16.54 16.04 -22.35
N LYS A 14 17.14 14.83 -22.35
CA LYS A 14 16.86 13.84 -23.40
C LYS A 14 15.67 12.94 -23.08
N LEU A 15 15.27 12.85 -21.81
CA LEU A 15 14.20 11.98 -21.36
C LEU A 15 12.87 12.72 -21.23
N PHE A 16 12.93 14.02 -20.92
CA PHE A 16 11.77 14.86 -20.68
C PHE A 16 11.92 16.18 -21.43
N ASP A 17 10.80 16.79 -21.78
CA ASP A 17 10.77 18.17 -22.26
C ASP A 17 11.33 19.13 -21.20
N ASN A 18 11.89 20.26 -21.65
CA ASN A 18 12.51 21.28 -20.80
C ASN A 18 11.56 21.91 -19.77
N ASP A 19 10.26 21.72 -19.94
CA ASP A 19 9.21 22.24 -19.07
C ASP A 19 8.76 21.25 -17.98
N ILE A 20 9.37 20.06 -17.91
CA ILE A 20 9.14 19.04 -16.90
C ILE A 20 10.17 19.17 -15.77
N GLU A 21 9.66 19.28 -14.55
CA GLU A 21 10.47 19.21 -13.35
C GLU A 21 10.11 17.93 -12.57
N LEU A 22 11.08 17.08 -12.26
CA LEU A 22 10.88 15.88 -11.46
C LEU A 22 10.82 16.22 -9.96
N LEU A 23 10.23 15.31 -9.17
CA LEU A 23 10.24 15.46 -7.72
C LEU A 23 11.67 15.33 -7.17
N PRO A 24 12.02 16.06 -6.09
CA PRO A 24 13.31 15.92 -5.42
C PRO A 24 13.60 14.51 -4.89
N SER A 25 12.54 13.70 -4.71
CA SER A 25 12.65 12.31 -4.27
C SER A 25 13.11 11.36 -5.37
N VAL A 26 13.11 11.75 -6.65
CA VAL A 26 13.62 10.94 -7.76
C VAL A 26 15.14 10.94 -7.69
N THR A 27 15.68 9.95 -7.00
CA THR A 27 17.12 9.84 -6.68
C THR A 27 17.72 8.52 -7.14
N GLU A 28 16.89 7.55 -7.51
CA GLU A 28 17.31 6.23 -7.98
C GLU A 28 16.94 5.98 -9.45
N LEU A 29 17.71 5.12 -10.11
CA LEU A 29 17.51 4.81 -11.54
C LEU A 29 16.11 4.25 -11.82
N PHE A 30 15.58 3.40 -10.93
CA PHE A 30 14.24 2.84 -11.09
C PHE A 30 13.15 3.91 -10.97
N GLU A 31 13.35 4.95 -10.13
CA GLU A 31 12.40 6.06 -9.99
C GLU A 31 12.42 6.94 -11.24
N LEU A 32 13.61 7.20 -11.79
CA LEU A 32 13.77 7.92 -13.06
C LEU A 32 13.11 7.15 -14.22
N GLU A 33 13.26 5.83 -14.26
CA GLU A 33 12.61 4.97 -15.25
C GLU A 33 11.08 4.98 -15.10
N LEU A 34 10.56 4.88 -13.87
CA LEU A 34 9.12 5.01 -13.60
C LEU A 34 8.58 6.38 -13.99
N ALA A 35 9.30 7.45 -13.67
CA ALA A 35 8.94 8.81 -14.07
C ALA A 35 8.89 8.95 -15.60
N PHE A 36 9.85 8.37 -16.31
CA PHE A 36 9.90 8.37 -17.77
C PHE A 36 8.74 7.56 -18.38
N LEU A 37 8.46 6.35 -17.87
CA LEU A 37 7.36 5.53 -18.34
C LEU A 37 6.00 6.23 -18.09
N GLU A 38 5.82 6.80 -16.91
CA GLU A 38 4.63 7.57 -16.55
C GLU A 38 4.45 8.79 -17.47
N TYR A 39 5.51 9.55 -17.71
CA TYR A 39 5.51 10.71 -18.61
C TYR A 39 5.02 10.34 -20.02
N ASN A 40 5.48 9.20 -20.56
CA ASN A 40 5.07 8.73 -21.88
C ASN A 40 3.70 8.04 -21.90
N SER A 41 3.14 7.68 -20.74
CA SER A 41 1.85 6.97 -20.64
C SER A 41 0.66 7.91 -20.45
N LEU A 42 0.90 9.18 -20.11
CA LEU A 42 -0.15 10.14 -19.75
C LEU A 42 -0.21 11.34 -20.70
N GLN A 43 -1.41 11.87 -20.91
CA GLN A 43 -1.61 13.15 -21.57
C GLN A 43 -1.25 14.31 -20.64
N THR A 44 -0.94 15.50 -21.16
CA THR A 44 -0.50 16.66 -20.33
C THR A 44 -1.44 17.00 -19.17
N LYS A 45 -2.76 16.97 -19.39
CA LYS A 45 -3.74 17.21 -18.33
C LYS A 45 -3.67 16.15 -17.23
N ASP A 46 -3.44 14.90 -17.61
CA ASP A 46 -3.30 13.79 -16.67
C ASP A 46 -1.97 13.85 -15.93
N LEU A 47 -0.88 14.31 -16.56
CA LEU A 47 0.39 14.54 -15.85
C LEU A 47 0.21 15.48 -14.65
N ILE A 48 -0.54 16.58 -14.81
CA ILE A 48 -0.81 17.51 -13.69
C ILE A 48 -1.63 16.82 -12.58
N ASN A 49 -2.63 16.03 -12.94
CA ASN A 49 -3.62 15.50 -11.99
C ASN A 49 -3.16 14.22 -11.28
N ARG A 50 -2.36 13.37 -11.94
CA ARG A 50 -2.10 12.02 -11.45
C ARG A 50 -0.64 11.56 -11.51
N ALA A 51 0.29 12.33 -12.05
CA ALA A 51 1.70 11.92 -12.03
C ALA A 51 2.20 11.71 -10.59
N ALA A 52 2.97 10.65 -10.40
CA ALA A 52 3.56 10.27 -9.13
C ALA A 52 4.96 10.87 -8.95
N TYR A 53 5.74 11.00 -10.02
CA TYR A 53 7.16 11.39 -9.93
C TYR A 53 7.49 12.78 -10.50
N ILE A 54 6.50 13.49 -11.02
CA ILE A 54 6.67 14.81 -11.64
C ILE A 54 6.23 15.90 -10.65
N LYS A 55 7.10 16.89 -10.43
CA LYS A 55 6.84 18.08 -9.61
C LYS A 55 5.98 19.11 -10.34
N SER A 56 6.38 19.48 -11.56
CA SER A 56 5.68 20.51 -12.33
C SER A 56 5.79 20.29 -13.84
N ILE A 57 4.81 20.81 -14.59
CA ILE A 57 4.79 20.88 -16.05
C ILE A 57 4.49 22.32 -16.46
N LYS A 58 5.36 22.95 -17.27
CA LYS A 58 5.24 24.37 -17.68
C LYS A 58 5.07 25.32 -16.49
N GLY A 59 5.79 25.04 -15.40
CA GLY A 59 5.70 25.79 -14.15
C GLY A 59 4.45 25.50 -13.29
N ASN A 60 3.49 24.70 -13.77
CA ASN A 60 2.32 24.31 -13.00
C ASN A 60 2.62 23.07 -12.17
N SER A 61 2.59 23.18 -10.84
CA SER A 61 2.84 22.03 -9.98
C SER A 61 1.74 20.97 -10.08
N THR A 62 2.13 19.71 -10.04
CA THR A 62 1.21 18.56 -10.04
C THR A 62 0.42 18.51 -8.73
N ILE A 63 -0.75 17.86 -8.77
CA ILE A 63 -1.57 17.63 -7.57
C ILE A 63 -0.77 16.82 -6.54
N HIS A 64 -0.02 15.79 -6.97
CA HIS A 64 0.79 15.00 -6.05
C HIS A 64 1.82 15.85 -5.29
N PHE A 65 2.54 16.75 -5.98
CA PHE A 65 3.47 17.67 -5.32
C PHE A 65 2.75 18.61 -4.35
N LYS A 66 1.66 19.25 -4.79
CA LYS A 66 0.88 20.19 -3.97
C LYS A 66 0.32 19.53 -2.72
N THR A 67 -0.27 18.34 -2.85
CA THR A 67 -0.80 17.56 -1.73
C THR A 67 0.29 17.21 -0.71
N ASN A 68 1.46 16.76 -1.15
CA ASN A 68 2.54 16.33 -0.25
C ASN A 68 3.35 17.48 0.38
N THR A 69 3.28 18.67 -0.20
CA THR A 69 3.94 19.89 0.34
C THR A 69 2.99 20.78 1.12
N PHE A 70 1.69 20.48 1.10
CA PHE A 70 0.70 21.21 1.87
C PHE A 70 1.00 21.08 3.37
N LYS A 71 1.14 22.23 4.03
CA LYS A 71 1.29 22.29 5.49
C LYS A 71 -0.06 22.65 6.10
N PRO A 72 -0.66 21.78 6.94
CA PRO A 72 -1.91 22.06 7.62
C PRO A 72 -1.75 23.25 8.59
N SER A 73 -2.87 23.80 9.04
CA SER A 73 -2.86 24.92 9.98
C SER A 73 -2.11 24.57 11.28
N PHE A 74 -1.30 25.51 11.79
CA PHE A 74 -0.35 25.29 12.89
C PHE A 74 -1.01 24.89 14.22
N GLU A 75 -2.31 25.12 14.40
CA GLU A 75 -3.04 24.76 15.63
C GLU A 75 -2.98 23.25 15.91
N ILE A 76 -2.97 22.42 14.85
CA ILE A 76 -2.89 20.96 14.92
C ILE A 76 -1.52 20.46 15.41
N LEU A 77 -0.45 21.23 15.18
CA LEU A 77 0.95 20.84 15.47
C LEU A 77 1.46 21.34 16.83
N SER A 78 0.63 22.02 17.62
CA SER A 78 1.02 22.64 18.89
C SER A 78 1.31 21.65 20.03
N ARG A 79 1.19 20.33 19.81
CA ARG A 79 1.28 19.32 20.86
C ARG A 79 2.46 18.35 20.64
N SER A 80 3.55 18.67 21.33
CA SER A 80 4.83 17.96 21.43
C SER A 80 5.81 18.09 20.25
N SER A 81 7.08 18.30 20.58
CA SER A 81 8.21 18.39 19.62
C SER A 81 8.36 17.12 18.77
N LYS A 82 8.03 15.95 19.33
CA LYS A 82 8.08 14.65 18.61
C LYS A 82 7.01 14.56 17.52
N THR A 83 5.78 14.97 17.81
CA THR A 83 4.69 14.99 16.82
C THR A 83 5.00 15.96 15.70
N LYS A 84 5.51 17.16 16.04
CA LYS A 84 5.95 18.15 15.05
C LYS A 84 7.04 17.59 14.12
N SER A 85 8.08 16.97 14.69
CA SER A 85 9.16 16.35 13.91
C SER A 85 8.67 15.22 12.99
N TYR A 86 7.69 14.42 13.42
CA TYR A 86 7.10 13.37 12.58
C TYR A 86 6.44 13.94 11.32
N PHE A 87 5.69 15.04 11.43
CA PHE A 87 5.04 15.66 10.28
C PHE A 87 6.00 16.49 9.43
N GLU A 88 6.97 17.18 10.04
CA GLU A 88 7.97 17.97 9.30
C GLU A 88 8.92 17.11 8.45
N ASN A 89 9.31 15.94 8.96
CA ASN A 89 10.18 14.99 8.25
C ASN A 89 9.41 14.08 7.27
N GLY A 90 8.08 14.20 7.19
CA GLY A 90 7.20 13.33 6.41
C GLY A 90 6.93 13.78 4.97
N ALA A 91 7.41 14.96 4.55
CA ALA A 91 7.20 15.46 3.18
C ALA A 91 7.86 14.51 2.15
N PHE A 92 7.07 14.05 1.17
CA PHE A 92 7.45 13.00 0.20
C PHE A 92 7.82 11.64 0.81
N SER A 93 7.43 11.39 2.06
CA SER A 93 7.57 10.07 2.67
C SER A 93 6.49 9.10 2.17
N THR A 94 6.63 7.82 2.51
CA THR A 94 5.63 6.78 2.25
C THR A 94 4.37 6.91 3.14
N GLY A 95 4.23 8.01 3.89
CA GLY A 95 3.23 8.19 4.93
C GLY A 95 2.05 9.09 4.59
N TYR A 96 1.97 9.68 3.39
CA TYR A 96 0.88 10.58 2.99
C TYR A 96 -0.48 9.88 2.97
N ALA A 97 -1.56 10.68 2.90
CA ALA A 97 -2.94 10.19 3.06
C ALA A 97 -3.07 9.34 4.34
N THR A 98 -3.52 8.10 4.22
CA THR A 98 -3.67 7.15 5.33
C THR A 98 -2.63 6.03 5.31
N HIS A 99 -1.59 6.13 4.48
CA HIS A 99 -0.58 5.07 4.33
C HIS A 99 0.30 4.86 5.56
N SER A 100 0.39 5.88 6.43
CA SER A 100 1.10 5.80 7.71
C SER A 100 0.26 5.21 8.85
N LEU A 101 -1.04 4.98 8.65
CA LEU A 101 -1.84 4.25 9.62
C LEU A 101 -1.35 2.80 9.65
N PHE A 102 -0.85 2.39 10.81
CA PHE A 102 -0.22 1.11 11.12
C PHE A 102 1.10 0.82 10.37
N PRO A 103 2.19 0.48 11.08
CA PRO A 103 3.50 0.20 10.48
C PRO A 103 3.58 -1.24 9.95
N TYR A 104 2.76 -1.59 8.95
CA TYR A 104 2.75 -2.92 8.34
C TYR A 104 4.09 -3.22 7.64
N ARG A 105 4.66 -4.41 7.92
CA ARG A 105 5.92 -4.84 7.31
C ARG A 105 5.70 -5.28 5.87
N GLY A 106 6.63 -4.95 4.98
CA GLY A 106 6.55 -5.35 3.56
C GLY A 106 5.43 -4.66 2.77
N LYS A 107 4.97 -3.46 3.19
CA LYS A 107 4.03 -2.65 2.41
C LYS A 107 4.72 -1.94 1.24
N PHE A 108 3.94 -1.63 0.20
CA PHE A 108 4.41 -0.84 -0.93
C PHE A 108 4.75 0.61 -0.55
N HIS A 109 5.64 1.20 -1.33
CA HIS A 109 5.74 2.65 -1.44
C HIS A 109 4.52 3.16 -2.23
N PRO A 110 3.67 4.04 -1.67
CA PRO A 110 2.47 4.50 -2.36
C PRO A 110 2.74 5.17 -3.72
N GLN A 111 3.80 5.96 -3.81
CA GLN A 111 4.20 6.64 -5.04
C GLN A 111 4.53 5.65 -6.18
N LEU A 112 5.18 4.52 -5.86
CA LEU A 112 5.43 3.44 -6.82
C LEU A 112 4.10 2.96 -7.40
N ILE A 113 3.16 2.57 -6.53
CA ILE A 113 1.84 2.08 -6.95
C ILE A 113 1.07 3.10 -7.81
N LYS A 114 1.10 4.37 -7.42
CA LYS A 114 0.49 5.45 -8.20
C LYS A 114 1.05 5.49 -9.63
N SER A 115 2.37 5.40 -9.77
CA SER A 115 3.01 5.36 -11.10
C SER A 115 2.64 4.10 -11.89
N LEU A 116 2.57 2.94 -11.23
CA LEU A 116 2.21 1.69 -11.89
C LEU A 116 0.79 1.73 -12.44
N LEU A 117 -0.19 2.24 -11.68
CA LEU A 117 -1.57 2.47 -12.15
C LEU A 117 -1.62 3.36 -13.39
N ASN A 118 -0.74 4.36 -13.48
CA ASN A 118 -0.63 5.25 -14.62
C ASN A 118 0.00 4.54 -15.83
N ILE A 119 1.11 3.82 -15.62
CA ILE A 119 1.88 3.13 -16.67
C ILE A 119 1.06 2.01 -17.32
N ILE A 120 0.26 1.27 -16.55
CA ILE A 120 -0.62 0.23 -17.10
C ILE A 120 -1.91 0.78 -17.72
N GLY A 121 -2.08 2.10 -17.73
CA GLY A 121 -3.16 2.78 -18.45
C GLY A 121 -4.54 2.66 -17.79
N VAL A 122 -4.61 2.40 -16.48
CA VAL A 122 -5.91 2.32 -15.78
C VAL A 122 -6.47 3.73 -15.56
N LYS A 123 -7.74 3.91 -15.89
CA LYS A 123 -8.46 5.20 -15.89
C LYS A 123 -9.44 5.30 -14.74
N LYS A 124 -9.79 6.53 -14.37
CA LYS A 124 -10.87 6.83 -13.41
C LYS A 124 -12.14 6.05 -13.78
N GLY A 125 -12.76 5.41 -12.80
CA GLY A 125 -13.96 4.58 -12.95
C GLY A 125 -13.70 3.12 -13.35
N GLU A 126 -12.51 2.79 -13.88
CA GLU A 126 -12.13 1.40 -14.14
C GLU A 126 -11.87 0.62 -12.84
N LEU A 127 -11.67 -0.70 -12.96
CA LEU A 127 -11.59 -1.62 -11.82
C LEU A 127 -10.24 -2.33 -11.73
N VAL A 128 -9.58 -2.24 -10.58
CA VAL A 128 -8.32 -2.96 -10.31
C VAL A 128 -8.46 -4.01 -9.20
N LEU A 129 -7.62 -5.04 -9.26
CA LEU A 129 -7.53 -6.06 -8.21
C LEU A 129 -6.17 -6.01 -7.53
N ASP A 130 -6.18 -6.17 -6.21
CA ASP A 130 -5.03 -6.66 -5.46
C ASP A 130 -5.39 -7.99 -4.77
N PRO A 131 -4.96 -9.15 -5.31
CA PRO A 131 -5.29 -10.46 -4.77
C PRO A 131 -4.59 -10.79 -3.42
N MET A 132 -3.60 -9.98 -3.01
CA MET A 132 -2.80 -10.17 -1.80
C MET A 132 -2.53 -8.79 -1.16
N CYS A 133 -3.60 -8.08 -0.83
CA CYS A 133 -3.54 -6.63 -0.61
C CYS A 133 -2.75 -6.19 0.63
N GLY A 134 -2.55 -7.08 1.62
CA GLY A 134 -1.90 -6.74 2.87
C GLY A 134 -2.55 -5.53 3.53
N SER A 135 -1.79 -4.44 3.68
CA SER A 135 -2.29 -3.19 4.25
C SER A 135 -2.99 -2.23 3.27
N GLY A 136 -3.24 -2.65 2.02
CA GLY A 136 -4.15 -2.00 1.09
C GLY A 136 -3.56 -0.88 0.22
N THR A 137 -2.25 -0.76 0.07
CA THR A 137 -1.63 0.38 -0.63
C THR A 137 -2.12 0.54 -2.07
N THR A 138 -2.25 -0.54 -2.83
CA THR A 138 -2.87 -0.57 -4.17
C THR A 138 -4.25 0.06 -4.16
N ASN A 139 -5.08 -0.38 -3.23
CA ASN A 139 -6.48 0.03 -3.15
C ASN A 139 -6.64 1.50 -2.74
N ILE A 140 -5.81 1.99 -1.82
CA ILE A 140 -5.84 3.40 -1.42
C ILE A 140 -5.38 4.29 -2.57
N GLU A 141 -4.28 3.96 -3.27
CA GLU A 141 -3.84 4.77 -4.41
C GLU A 141 -4.83 4.73 -5.58
N ALA A 142 -5.46 3.59 -5.83
CA ALA A 142 -6.54 3.49 -6.80
C ALA A 142 -7.71 4.42 -6.42
N ALA A 143 -8.16 4.37 -5.17
CA ALA A 143 -9.24 5.24 -4.68
C ALA A 143 -8.92 6.73 -4.83
N LEU A 144 -7.70 7.15 -4.49
CA LEU A 144 -7.24 8.54 -4.64
C LEU A 144 -7.14 9.01 -6.11
N LEU A 145 -7.07 8.08 -7.06
CA LEU A 145 -7.13 8.35 -8.50
C LEU A 145 -8.55 8.22 -9.09
N GLY A 146 -9.56 7.95 -8.26
CA GLY A 146 -10.92 7.71 -8.71
C GLY A 146 -11.13 6.34 -9.38
N ILE A 147 -10.23 5.40 -9.14
CA ILE A 147 -10.24 4.03 -9.69
C ILE A 147 -10.89 3.10 -8.65
N ASN A 148 -11.85 2.30 -9.08
CA ASN A 148 -12.47 1.30 -8.22
C ASN A 148 -11.50 0.13 -7.99
N SER A 149 -11.55 -0.51 -6.83
CA SER A 149 -10.70 -1.65 -6.56
C SER A 149 -11.35 -2.74 -5.71
N ILE A 150 -10.91 -3.98 -5.92
CA ILE A 150 -11.18 -5.11 -5.03
C ILE A 150 -9.88 -5.48 -4.31
N ALA A 151 -9.97 -5.63 -3.00
CA ALA A 151 -8.89 -6.04 -2.11
C ALA A 151 -9.17 -7.45 -1.60
N VAL A 152 -8.25 -8.38 -1.83
CA VAL A 152 -8.31 -9.76 -1.31
C VAL A 152 -7.13 -9.99 -0.39
N ASP A 153 -7.40 -10.49 0.81
CA ASP A 153 -6.38 -10.98 1.72
C ASP A 153 -6.97 -12.06 2.64
N ILE A 154 -6.19 -13.10 2.88
CA ILE A 154 -6.58 -14.20 3.77
C ILE A 154 -6.60 -13.76 5.23
N SER A 155 -5.76 -12.79 5.62
CA SER A 155 -5.68 -12.25 6.96
C SER A 155 -6.82 -11.27 7.23
N PRO A 156 -7.71 -11.56 8.20
CA PRO A 156 -8.76 -10.62 8.58
C PRO A 156 -8.21 -9.30 9.12
N PHE A 157 -7.00 -9.29 9.67
CA PHE A 157 -6.35 -8.08 10.14
C PHE A 157 -5.87 -7.19 8.97
N CYS A 158 -5.35 -7.78 7.88
CA CYS A 158 -5.02 -7.06 6.64
C CYS A 158 -6.27 -6.42 6.01
N ARG A 159 -7.38 -7.17 5.98
CA ARG A 159 -8.69 -6.63 5.56
C ARG A 159 -9.15 -5.48 6.45
N LEU A 160 -8.99 -5.58 7.77
CA LEU A 160 -9.31 -4.49 8.70
C LEU A 160 -8.45 -3.26 8.45
N MET A 161 -7.14 -3.40 8.29
CA MET A 161 -6.23 -2.29 7.97
C MET A 161 -6.62 -1.57 6.68
N THR A 162 -6.86 -2.33 5.61
CA THR A 162 -7.29 -1.80 4.31
C THR A 162 -8.60 -1.02 4.45
N LYS A 163 -9.58 -1.59 5.18
CA LYS A 163 -10.84 -0.91 5.47
C LYS A 163 -10.63 0.39 6.24
N THR A 164 -9.89 0.35 7.34
CA THR A 164 -9.62 1.52 8.17
C THR A 164 -9.01 2.64 7.34
N LYS A 165 -7.98 2.34 6.53
CA LYS A 165 -7.30 3.35 5.72
C LYS A 165 -8.21 4.01 4.68
N PHE A 166 -9.08 3.23 4.04
CA PHE A 166 -10.03 3.74 3.06
C PHE A 166 -11.20 4.50 3.72
N GLU A 167 -11.77 3.98 4.80
CA GLU A 167 -12.87 4.66 5.50
C GLU A 167 -12.40 5.98 6.14
N SER A 168 -11.17 6.04 6.63
CA SER A 168 -10.64 7.24 7.29
C SER A 168 -10.55 8.45 6.36
N ILE A 169 -10.28 8.26 5.06
CA ILE A 169 -10.25 9.38 4.09
C ILE A 169 -11.65 9.92 3.76
N LYS A 170 -12.72 9.29 4.26
CA LYS A 170 -14.13 9.72 4.16
C LYS A 170 -14.70 10.21 5.49
N ALA A 171 -13.90 10.23 6.56
CA ALA A 171 -14.36 10.63 7.89
C ALA A 171 -14.73 12.12 7.94
N LYS A 172 -15.55 12.50 8.93
CA LYS A 172 -15.90 13.91 9.16
C LYS A 172 -14.98 14.55 10.20
N ASN A 173 -14.44 15.72 9.90
CA ASN A 173 -13.51 16.45 10.78
C ASN A 173 -14.08 16.65 12.19
N THR A 174 -15.35 17.04 12.30
CA THR A 174 -16.02 17.28 13.59
C THR A 174 -16.12 16.03 14.45
N GLU A 175 -16.32 14.85 13.83
CA GLU A 175 -16.44 13.59 14.56
C GLU A 175 -15.05 13.12 15.04
N LEU A 176 -14.02 13.25 14.18
CA LEU A 176 -12.63 12.92 14.54
C LEU A 176 -12.12 13.74 15.74
N GLN A 177 -12.41 15.04 15.78
CA GLN A 177 -12.02 15.91 16.90
C GLN A 177 -12.69 15.51 18.22
N GLN A 178 -13.89 14.91 18.18
CA GLN A 178 -14.57 14.43 19.38
C GLN A 178 -13.91 13.19 19.98
N LEU A 179 -13.28 12.34 19.17
CA LEU A 179 -12.59 11.12 19.64
C LEU A 179 -11.44 11.46 20.60
N ILE A 180 -10.72 12.55 20.35
CA ILE A 180 -9.62 13.02 21.22
C ILE A 180 -10.14 13.26 22.65
N LYS A 181 -11.35 13.81 22.79
CA LYS A 181 -11.97 14.10 24.10
C LYS A 181 -12.52 12.85 24.79
N LYS A 182 -12.56 11.70 24.11
CA LYS A 182 -13.14 10.43 24.59
C LYS A 182 -12.09 9.34 24.83
N GLU A 183 -10.81 9.64 24.69
CA GLU A 183 -9.69 8.70 24.77
C GLU A 183 -9.80 7.69 25.92
N GLU A 184 -10.05 8.14 27.15
CA GLU A 184 -10.20 7.25 28.29
C GLU A 184 -11.36 6.26 28.15
N LYS A 185 -12.53 6.75 27.69
CA LYS A 185 -13.71 5.91 27.46
C LYS A 185 -13.43 4.89 26.35
N LEU A 186 -12.75 5.31 25.28
CA LEU A 186 -12.38 4.47 24.15
C LEU A 186 -11.39 3.37 24.58
N PHE A 187 -10.35 3.72 25.35
CA PHE A 187 -9.38 2.75 25.86
C PHE A 187 -10.04 1.71 26.77
N ASN A 188 -10.87 2.17 27.70
CA ASN A 188 -11.59 1.29 28.62
C ASN A 188 -12.54 0.35 27.86
N PHE A 189 -13.21 0.86 26.82
CA PHE A 189 -14.06 0.05 25.96
C PHE A 189 -13.29 -1.10 25.28
N PHE A 190 -12.16 -0.82 24.64
CA PHE A 190 -11.37 -1.85 23.96
C PHE A 190 -10.64 -2.79 24.92
N SER A 191 -10.27 -2.31 26.11
CA SER A 191 -9.64 -3.12 27.15
C SER A 191 -10.61 -4.09 27.82
N ALA A 192 -11.88 -3.70 27.98
CA ALA A 192 -12.91 -4.52 28.64
C ALA A 192 -13.46 -5.63 27.73
N LYS A 193 -13.49 -5.43 26.41
CA LYS A 193 -14.05 -6.39 25.46
C LYS A 193 -12.97 -7.33 24.93
N LYS A 194 -13.02 -8.61 25.34
CA LYS A 194 -12.15 -9.68 24.82
C LYS A 194 -12.62 -10.28 23.48
N LYS A 195 -13.80 -9.91 22.95
CA LYS A 195 -14.31 -10.41 21.67
C LYS A 195 -15.04 -9.31 20.88
N TYR A 196 -14.62 -9.16 19.64
CA TYR A 196 -15.13 -8.24 18.62
C TYR A 196 -16.63 -8.50 18.32
N ASP A 197 -17.47 -7.46 18.43
CA ASP A 197 -18.83 -7.42 17.87
C ASP A 197 -19.08 -6.01 17.31
N SER A 198 -18.96 -5.87 16.00
CA SER A 198 -19.10 -4.59 15.30
C SER A 198 -20.54 -4.07 15.22
N LYS A 199 -21.56 -4.92 15.38
CA LYS A 199 -22.96 -4.51 15.22
C LYS A 199 -23.54 -3.81 16.46
N LYS A 200 -22.97 -4.03 17.65
CA LYS A 200 -23.52 -3.51 18.92
C LYS A 200 -22.93 -2.20 19.44
N ASN A 201 -21.92 -1.61 18.77
CA ASN A 201 -21.08 -0.58 19.40
C ASN A 201 -20.98 0.76 18.67
N ILE A 202 -21.71 0.97 17.57
CA ILE A 202 -21.58 2.17 16.71
C ILE A 202 -21.92 3.47 17.46
N GLN A 203 -22.77 3.43 18.50
CA GLN A 203 -23.14 4.63 19.26
C GLN A 203 -21.96 5.34 19.94
N LEU A 204 -20.90 4.61 20.35
CA LEU A 204 -19.75 5.22 21.02
C LEU A 204 -18.82 5.98 20.06
N PHE A 205 -18.86 5.64 18.77
CA PHE A 205 -17.87 6.07 17.77
C PHE A 205 -18.45 7.02 16.71
N GLU A 206 -19.75 7.33 16.79
CA GLU A 206 -20.50 8.21 15.86
C GLU A 206 -20.66 7.65 14.44
N SER A 207 -19.62 7.03 13.89
CA SER A 207 -19.59 6.51 12.53
C SER A 207 -18.66 5.29 12.40
N GLU A 208 -18.85 4.55 11.32
CA GLU A 208 -18.04 3.39 10.99
C GLU A 208 -16.53 3.73 10.79
N PRO A 209 -16.15 4.82 10.09
CA PRO A 209 -14.74 5.24 9.98
C PRO A 209 -14.04 5.43 11.33
N ASN A 210 -14.69 6.14 12.25
CA ASN A 210 -14.14 6.44 13.57
C ASN A 210 -13.93 5.18 14.42
N TYR A 211 -14.85 4.21 14.32
CA TYR A 211 -14.71 2.92 14.98
C TYR A 211 -13.45 2.20 14.50
N TYR A 212 -13.28 2.06 13.18
CA TYR A 212 -12.13 1.36 12.60
C TYR A 212 -10.80 2.09 12.84
N LEU A 213 -10.80 3.42 12.82
CA LEU A 213 -9.62 4.23 13.12
C LEU A 213 -9.17 4.03 14.57
N THR A 214 -10.11 4.10 15.51
CA THR A 214 -9.82 3.95 16.93
C THR A 214 -9.42 2.51 17.29
N LEU A 215 -10.10 1.52 16.70
CA LEU A 215 -9.73 0.11 16.87
C LEU A 215 -8.31 -0.15 16.34
N LEU A 216 -7.96 0.36 15.15
CA LEU A 216 -6.60 0.20 14.62
C LEU A 216 -5.56 0.91 15.50
N ALA A 217 -5.89 2.08 16.07
CA ALA A 217 -5.01 2.78 17.00
C ALA A 217 -4.75 1.94 18.27
N PHE A 218 -5.78 1.31 18.82
CA PHE A 218 -5.66 0.40 19.96
C PHE A 218 -4.82 -0.84 19.65
N LEU A 219 -5.03 -1.44 18.48
CA LEU A 219 -4.26 -2.60 18.02
C LEU A 219 -2.78 -2.27 17.77
N ASP A 220 -2.48 -1.08 17.22
CA ASP A 220 -1.11 -0.60 17.05
C ASP A 220 -0.43 -0.36 18.40
N SER A 221 -1.10 0.35 19.33
CA SER A 221 -0.54 0.61 20.66
C SER A 221 -0.30 -0.65 21.48
N MET A 222 -1.15 -1.67 21.32
CA MET A 222 -0.97 -2.98 21.94
C MET A 222 0.31 -3.66 21.46
N GLY A 223 0.55 -3.64 20.14
CA GLY A 223 1.79 -4.18 19.57
C GLY A 223 3.04 -3.46 20.08
N TYR A 224 2.99 -2.13 20.24
CA TYR A 224 4.10 -1.39 20.86
C TYR A 224 4.28 -1.73 22.34
N PHE A 225 3.21 -1.84 23.10
CA PHE A 225 3.25 -2.17 24.52
C PHE A 225 3.87 -3.56 24.76
N ASN A 226 3.51 -4.55 23.95
CA ASN A 226 4.04 -5.90 24.07
C ASN A 226 5.54 -5.97 23.67
N ARG A 227 6.01 -5.07 22.80
CA ARG A 227 7.43 -4.97 22.40
C ARG A 227 8.27 -4.08 23.31
N THR A 228 7.68 -3.07 23.95
CA THR A 228 8.37 -2.04 24.72
C THR A 228 7.73 -1.84 26.09
N LYS A 229 8.50 -2.00 27.18
CA LYS A 229 8.00 -1.85 28.55
C LYS A 229 8.17 -0.43 29.13
N SER A 230 8.38 0.57 28.28
CA SER A 230 8.75 1.93 28.70
C SER A 230 7.56 2.87 28.97
N SER A 231 6.34 2.48 28.62
CA SER A 231 5.12 3.27 28.82
C SER A 231 3.93 2.33 29.01
N SER A 232 2.88 2.80 29.69
CA SER A 232 1.65 2.03 29.82
C SER A 232 0.91 1.91 28.48
N HIS A 233 0.09 0.87 28.32
CA HIS A 233 -0.71 0.72 27.11
C HIS A 233 -1.65 1.92 26.88
N LYS A 234 -2.23 2.50 27.96
CA LYS A 234 -3.09 3.69 27.86
C LYS A 234 -2.33 4.89 27.30
N GLU A 235 -1.12 5.16 27.77
CA GLU A 235 -0.29 6.27 27.26
C GLU A 235 0.12 6.05 25.79
N LEU A 236 0.43 4.81 25.41
CA LEU A 236 0.75 4.47 24.02
C LEU A 236 -0.47 4.62 23.11
N PHE A 237 -1.64 4.14 23.55
CA PHE A 237 -2.90 4.32 22.83
C PHE A 237 -3.19 5.80 22.60
N SER A 238 -2.98 6.61 23.64
CA SER A 238 -3.22 8.04 23.58
C SER A 238 -2.40 8.72 22.48
N ARG A 239 -1.09 8.45 22.47
CA ARG A 239 -0.16 8.98 21.46
C ARG A 239 -0.47 8.48 20.06
N VAL A 240 -0.82 7.20 19.91
CA VAL A 240 -1.13 6.61 18.60
C VAL A 240 -2.44 7.15 18.04
N LEU A 241 -3.48 7.24 18.88
CA LEU A 241 -4.80 7.76 18.51
C LEU A 241 -4.68 9.22 18.06
N GLU A 242 -3.98 10.05 18.83
CA GLU A 242 -3.73 11.45 18.48
C GLU A 242 -3.00 11.57 17.13
N ARG A 243 -1.92 10.79 16.93
CA ARG A 243 -1.18 10.75 15.66
C ARG A 243 -2.09 10.34 14.49
N TYR A 244 -2.93 9.33 14.66
CA TYR A 244 -3.85 8.85 13.62
C TYR A 244 -4.89 9.90 13.27
N ILE A 245 -5.56 10.49 14.26
CA ILE A 245 -6.57 11.52 14.05
C ILE A 245 -5.97 12.71 13.30
N TYR A 246 -4.80 13.21 13.71
CA TYR A 246 -4.17 14.32 13.01
C TYR A 246 -3.67 13.96 11.62
N THR A 247 -3.18 12.73 11.41
CA THR A 247 -2.83 12.26 10.05
C THR A 247 -4.04 12.37 9.12
N VAL A 248 -5.21 11.91 9.58
CA VAL A 248 -6.45 11.96 8.81
C VAL A 248 -6.95 13.40 8.63
N LEU A 249 -7.03 14.19 9.72
CA LEU A 249 -7.47 15.60 9.66
C LEU A 249 -6.61 16.43 8.70
N ASN A 250 -5.28 16.30 8.79
CA ASN A 250 -4.35 17.02 7.92
C ASN A 250 -4.58 16.71 6.44
N TYR A 251 -4.96 15.47 6.12
CA TYR A 251 -5.26 15.08 4.76
C TYR A 251 -6.65 15.55 4.31
N LEU A 252 -7.66 15.47 5.18
CA LEU A 252 -9.02 15.95 4.89
C LEU A 252 -9.09 17.47 4.71
N GLU A 253 -8.22 18.23 5.38
CA GLU A 253 -8.09 19.69 5.24
C GLU A 253 -7.27 20.12 4.02
N ASN A 254 -6.65 19.16 3.30
CA ASN A 254 -5.83 19.46 2.14
C ASN A 254 -6.70 19.95 0.97
N PRO A 255 -6.52 21.19 0.46
CA PRO A 255 -7.36 21.74 -0.60
C PRO A 255 -7.18 21.05 -1.95
N PHE A 256 -6.12 20.23 -2.10
CA PHE A 256 -5.85 19.46 -3.31
C PHE A 256 -6.38 18.02 -3.21
N TYR A 257 -6.98 17.64 -2.09
CA TYR A 257 -7.62 16.34 -1.93
C TYR A 257 -9.03 16.35 -2.53
N ASP A 258 -9.24 15.55 -3.57
CA ASP A 258 -10.52 15.42 -4.26
C ASP A 258 -11.40 14.33 -3.61
N LYS A 259 -12.10 14.72 -2.54
CA LYS A 259 -12.99 13.81 -1.79
C LYS A 259 -14.25 13.39 -2.57
N GLU A 260 -14.66 14.15 -3.58
CA GLU A 260 -15.92 13.93 -4.31
C GLU A 260 -15.76 12.87 -5.41
N ASN A 261 -14.52 12.61 -5.85
CA ASN A 261 -14.23 11.73 -6.98
C ASN A 261 -13.43 10.48 -6.58
N LEU A 262 -13.58 10.02 -5.35
CA LEU A 262 -12.93 8.80 -4.87
C LEU A 262 -13.43 7.55 -5.60
N GLY A 263 -12.51 6.63 -5.87
CA GLY A 263 -12.83 5.28 -6.29
C GLY A 263 -13.32 4.44 -5.10
N ASN A 264 -14.17 3.46 -5.38
CA ASN A 264 -14.66 2.55 -4.35
C ASN A 264 -13.61 1.47 -4.03
N VAL A 265 -13.53 1.06 -2.77
CA VAL A 265 -12.72 -0.09 -2.34
C VAL A 265 -13.64 -1.15 -1.76
N ILE A 266 -13.69 -2.31 -2.42
CA ILE A 266 -14.43 -3.48 -1.97
C ILE A 266 -13.44 -4.46 -1.33
N ILE A 267 -13.73 -4.91 -0.12
CA ILE A 267 -12.88 -5.87 0.59
C ILE A 267 -13.55 -7.23 0.53
N SER A 268 -12.97 -8.16 -0.23
CA SER A 268 -13.53 -9.49 -0.39
C SER A 268 -13.37 -10.29 0.90
N LYS A 269 -14.48 -10.92 1.33
CA LYS A 269 -14.49 -11.82 2.48
C LYS A 269 -14.38 -13.29 2.10
N ASP A 270 -14.78 -13.61 0.87
CA ASP A 270 -15.04 -14.99 0.43
C ASP A 270 -14.02 -15.49 -0.60
N SER A 271 -13.16 -14.62 -1.11
CA SER A 271 -12.08 -14.94 -2.05
C SER A 271 -10.74 -15.15 -1.34
N THR A 272 -9.86 -15.92 -1.97
CA THR A 272 -8.42 -15.96 -1.67
C THR A 272 -7.63 -15.74 -2.96
N ALA A 273 -6.33 -15.47 -2.87
CA ALA A 273 -5.49 -15.31 -4.08
C ALA A 273 -5.50 -16.55 -4.99
N MET A 274 -5.76 -17.74 -4.43
CA MET A 274 -5.81 -19.03 -5.15
C MET A 274 -7.23 -19.43 -5.59
N ASP A 275 -8.26 -18.70 -5.14
CA ASP A 275 -9.67 -18.93 -5.45
C ASP A 275 -10.38 -17.58 -5.45
N LEU A 276 -10.20 -16.84 -6.54
CA LEU A 276 -10.85 -15.57 -6.78
C LEU A 276 -12.28 -15.85 -7.24
N LYS A 277 -13.22 -15.92 -6.29
CA LYS A 277 -14.67 -16.01 -6.54
C LYS A 277 -15.24 -14.75 -7.23
N LEU A 278 -14.72 -14.47 -8.41
CA LEU A 278 -14.88 -13.28 -9.23
C LEU A 278 -14.94 -13.72 -10.69
N GLU A 279 -15.70 -12.99 -11.49
CA GLU A 279 -15.91 -13.33 -12.90
C GLU A 279 -14.62 -13.20 -13.71
N GLU A 280 -14.48 -14.02 -14.76
CA GLU A 280 -13.37 -13.91 -15.71
C GLU A 280 -13.41 -12.58 -16.47
N ASN A 281 -12.26 -12.11 -16.96
CA ASN A 281 -12.17 -10.90 -17.79
C ASN A 281 -12.85 -9.65 -17.18
N THR A 282 -12.73 -9.46 -15.87
CA THR A 282 -13.40 -8.39 -15.11
C THR A 282 -12.51 -7.17 -14.89
N PHE A 283 -11.21 -7.37 -14.67
CA PHE A 283 -10.33 -6.30 -14.18
C PHE A 283 -9.56 -5.59 -15.30
N ASP A 284 -9.42 -4.27 -15.17
CA ASP A 284 -8.67 -3.41 -16.09
C ASP A 284 -7.18 -3.34 -15.73
N GLY A 285 -6.81 -3.78 -14.54
CA GLY A 285 -5.42 -3.93 -14.10
C GLY A 285 -5.33 -4.72 -12.80
N ILE A 286 -4.19 -5.38 -12.60
CA ILE A 286 -3.89 -6.09 -11.35
C ILE A 286 -2.54 -5.61 -10.87
N ILE A 287 -2.42 -5.23 -9.60
CA ILE A 287 -1.14 -4.87 -8.99
C ILE A 287 -1.05 -5.56 -7.64
N THR A 288 0.02 -6.31 -7.41
CA THR A 288 0.16 -7.09 -6.18
C THR A 288 1.60 -7.44 -5.85
N SER A 289 1.81 -7.89 -4.62
CA SER A 289 3.07 -8.45 -4.14
C SER A 289 2.77 -9.74 -3.39
N PRO A 290 3.28 -10.88 -3.85
CA PRO A 290 3.20 -12.11 -3.10
C PRO A 290 3.82 -11.95 -1.70
N PRO A 291 3.29 -12.64 -0.67
CA PRO A 291 3.87 -12.59 0.65
C PRO A 291 5.22 -13.30 0.66
N TYR A 292 6.26 -12.64 1.20
CA TYR A 292 7.59 -13.22 1.42
C TYR A 292 7.64 -14.09 2.67
N SER A 293 6.65 -14.97 2.84
CA SER A 293 6.41 -15.70 4.09
C SER A 293 7.55 -16.64 4.50
N PHE A 294 8.41 -17.06 3.56
CA PHE A 294 9.64 -17.79 3.83
C PHE A 294 10.74 -16.95 4.50
N ALA A 295 10.64 -15.62 4.38
CA ALA A 295 11.55 -14.64 4.98
C ALA A 295 10.93 -13.92 6.19
N ILE A 296 9.60 -13.73 6.21
CA ILE A 296 8.87 -12.97 7.23
C ILE A 296 7.60 -13.74 7.61
N ASP A 297 7.48 -14.17 8.87
CA ASP A 297 6.22 -14.72 9.39
C ASP A 297 5.25 -13.59 9.74
N TYR A 298 4.42 -13.19 8.77
CA TYR A 298 3.42 -12.12 8.92
C TYR A 298 2.40 -12.42 10.02
N ALA A 299 1.95 -13.67 10.12
CA ALA A 299 0.99 -14.09 11.14
C ALA A 299 1.57 -13.96 12.56
N SER A 300 2.85 -14.31 12.73
CA SER A 300 3.54 -14.11 14.01
C SER A 300 3.80 -12.64 14.32
N ASN A 301 4.08 -11.79 13.32
CA ASN A 301 4.27 -10.35 13.54
C ASN A 301 2.98 -9.66 14.04
N ASP A 302 1.83 -10.11 13.54
CA ASP A 302 0.50 -9.57 13.87
C ASP A 302 -0.26 -10.42 14.90
N LYS A 303 0.45 -11.31 15.61
CA LYS A 303 -0.15 -12.32 16.49
C LYS A 303 -1.10 -11.70 17.52
N ASP A 304 -0.64 -10.68 18.24
CA ASP A 304 -1.43 -10.03 19.29
C ASP A 304 -2.73 -9.43 18.73
N GLN A 305 -2.64 -8.83 17.54
CA GLN A 305 -3.79 -8.23 16.87
C GLN A 305 -4.78 -9.29 16.39
N LEU A 306 -4.29 -10.39 15.82
CA LEU A 306 -5.11 -11.51 15.37
C LEU A 306 -5.83 -12.19 16.55
N GLU A 307 -5.13 -12.43 17.66
CA GLU A 307 -5.69 -13.02 18.88
C GLU A 307 -6.74 -12.10 19.52
N TYR A 308 -6.50 -10.78 19.55
CA TYR A 308 -7.51 -9.80 19.99
C TYR A 308 -8.79 -9.86 19.15
N LEU A 309 -8.65 -10.08 17.84
CA LEU A 309 -9.78 -10.26 16.92
C LEU A 309 -10.44 -11.65 17.04
N GLY A 310 -9.98 -12.50 17.97
CA GLY A 310 -10.54 -13.81 18.25
C GLY A 310 -10.14 -14.89 17.26
N LEU A 311 -9.04 -14.69 16.53
CA LEU A 311 -8.55 -15.62 15.51
C LEU A 311 -7.52 -16.58 16.10
N ASP A 312 -7.54 -17.81 15.58
CA ASP A 312 -6.52 -18.82 15.81
C ASP A 312 -5.38 -18.63 14.80
N VAL A 313 -4.24 -18.16 15.28
CA VAL A 313 -3.10 -17.78 14.43
C VAL A 313 -2.47 -19.01 13.76
N GLU A 314 -2.42 -20.15 14.43
CA GLU A 314 -1.83 -21.36 13.85
C GLU A 314 -2.74 -21.94 12.75
N LYS A 315 -4.06 -21.94 12.96
CA LYS A 315 -5.01 -22.29 11.88
C LYS A 315 -4.99 -21.31 10.70
N LEU A 316 -4.66 -20.04 10.95
CA LEU A 316 -4.50 -19.07 9.86
C LEU A 316 -3.24 -19.38 9.05
N LYS A 317 -2.12 -19.70 9.70
CA LYS A 317 -0.86 -20.06 9.03
C LYS A 317 -1.01 -21.24 8.07
N GLU A 318 -1.84 -22.23 8.41
CA GLU A 318 -2.18 -23.37 7.55
C GLU A 318 -2.84 -22.98 6.21
N LYS A 319 -3.34 -21.75 6.10
CA LYS A 319 -4.01 -21.21 4.89
C LYS A 319 -3.19 -20.13 4.19
N MET A 320 -2.09 -19.67 4.77
CA MET A 320 -1.29 -18.56 4.23
C MET A 320 -0.22 -19.06 3.26
N ILE A 321 -0.16 -18.41 2.10
CA ILE A 321 0.86 -18.67 1.09
C ILE A 321 2.25 -18.48 1.70
N GLY A 322 3.10 -19.50 1.53
CA GLY A 322 4.49 -19.54 1.98
C GLY A 322 4.71 -19.79 3.49
N LEU A 323 3.67 -20.06 4.28
CA LEU A 323 3.81 -20.53 5.68
C LEU A 323 3.50 -22.03 5.87
N ARG A 324 2.97 -22.70 4.84
CA ARG A 324 2.57 -24.12 4.88
C ARG A 324 3.77 -25.04 4.63
N GLY A 325 4.03 -25.98 5.53
CA GLY A 325 5.10 -26.98 5.42
C GLY A 325 5.97 -27.06 6.68
N LYS A 326 6.54 -28.23 6.94
CA LYS A 326 7.30 -28.54 8.17
C LYS A 326 8.71 -27.95 8.14
N ASN A 327 9.32 -27.93 6.96
CA ASN A 327 10.68 -27.44 6.76
C ASN A 327 10.72 -26.40 5.63
N LYS A 328 11.90 -25.77 5.46
CA LYS A 328 12.09 -24.67 4.51
C LYS A 328 11.88 -25.10 3.05
N THR A 329 12.31 -26.30 2.68
CA THR A 329 12.16 -26.84 1.32
C THR A 329 10.70 -27.07 0.99
N GLU A 330 9.96 -27.75 1.87
CA GLU A 330 8.53 -28.02 1.71
C GLU A 330 7.72 -26.71 1.63
N ARG A 331 8.07 -25.71 2.46
CA ARG A 331 7.44 -24.38 2.38
C ARG A 331 7.65 -23.68 1.05
N LEU A 332 8.85 -23.81 0.48
CA LEU A 332 9.19 -23.22 -0.80
C LEU A 332 8.48 -23.93 -1.97
N GLU A 333 8.39 -25.26 -1.92
CA GLU A 333 7.63 -26.05 -2.90
C GLU A 333 6.14 -25.72 -2.86
N ASN A 334 5.53 -25.69 -1.67
CA ASN A 334 4.14 -25.29 -1.47
C ASN A 334 3.90 -23.85 -1.95
N TYR A 335 4.84 -22.94 -1.67
CA TYR A 335 4.77 -21.56 -2.15
C TYR A 335 4.71 -21.50 -3.69
N PHE A 336 5.54 -22.26 -4.39
CA PHE A 336 5.53 -22.29 -5.85
C PHE A 336 4.26 -22.92 -6.42
N GLU A 337 3.71 -23.94 -5.76
CA GLU A 337 2.42 -24.53 -6.10
C GLU A 337 1.28 -23.50 -6.00
N ASP A 338 1.24 -22.79 -4.87
CA ASP A 338 0.27 -21.73 -4.61
C ASP A 338 0.40 -20.61 -5.63
N MET A 339 1.61 -20.12 -5.85
CA MET A 339 1.86 -19.03 -6.78
C MET A 339 1.52 -19.40 -8.23
N ARG A 340 1.67 -20.66 -8.63
CA ARG A 340 1.20 -21.10 -9.96
C ARG A 340 -0.32 -20.99 -10.07
N THR A 341 -1.04 -21.40 -9.04
CA THR A 341 -2.51 -21.24 -8.97
C THR A 341 -2.91 -19.77 -8.98
N VAL A 342 -2.23 -18.92 -8.21
CA VAL A 342 -2.44 -17.47 -8.21
C VAL A 342 -2.23 -16.87 -9.61
N CYS A 343 -1.19 -17.29 -10.35
CA CYS A 343 -0.95 -16.79 -11.70
C CYS A 343 -2.09 -17.16 -12.66
N VAL A 344 -2.64 -18.38 -12.55
CA VAL A 344 -3.81 -18.81 -13.33
C VAL A 344 -5.04 -17.97 -12.99
N GLU A 345 -5.30 -17.72 -11.71
CA GLU A 345 -6.43 -16.90 -11.26
C GLU A 345 -6.31 -15.44 -11.70
N ILE A 346 -5.11 -14.84 -11.58
CA ILE A 346 -4.81 -13.50 -12.11
C ILE A 346 -5.10 -13.44 -13.61
N ALA A 347 -4.60 -14.42 -14.37
CA ALA A 347 -4.82 -14.47 -15.80
C ALA A 347 -6.31 -14.60 -16.15
N ARG A 348 -7.06 -15.46 -15.44
CA ARG A 348 -8.48 -15.68 -15.67
C ARG A 348 -9.30 -14.39 -15.49
N VAL A 349 -9.10 -13.67 -14.39
CA VAL A 349 -9.92 -12.49 -14.05
C VAL A 349 -9.47 -11.20 -14.75
N LEU A 350 -8.23 -11.11 -15.23
CA LEU A 350 -7.74 -9.95 -15.99
C LEU A 350 -8.41 -9.88 -17.38
N LYS A 351 -8.82 -8.70 -17.84
CA LYS A 351 -9.32 -8.51 -19.20
C LYS A 351 -8.23 -8.77 -20.25
N PRO A 352 -8.58 -9.23 -21.46
CA PRO A 352 -7.62 -9.33 -22.55
C PRO A 352 -6.93 -7.99 -22.83
N ASP A 353 -5.67 -8.05 -23.27
CA ASP A 353 -4.81 -6.89 -23.55
C ASP A 353 -4.52 -5.92 -22.38
N LYS A 354 -5.04 -6.20 -21.17
CA LYS A 354 -4.70 -5.46 -19.96
C LYS A 354 -3.48 -6.06 -19.25
N TYR A 355 -3.02 -5.38 -18.21
CA TYR A 355 -1.75 -5.69 -17.54
C TYR A 355 -1.93 -6.16 -16.09
N ALA A 356 -1.10 -7.11 -15.70
CA ALA A 356 -0.81 -7.45 -14.31
C ALA A 356 0.61 -7.00 -13.96
N VAL A 357 0.78 -6.37 -12.80
CA VAL A 357 2.08 -6.00 -12.25
C VAL A 357 2.30 -6.78 -10.96
N ILE A 358 3.35 -7.59 -10.94
CA ILE A 358 3.74 -8.38 -9.78
C ILE A 358 5.09 -7.87 -9.28
N ILE A 359 5.12 -7.43 -8.02
CA ILE A 359 6.33 -6.97 -7.36
C ILE A 359 6.87 -8.12 -6.52
N ILE A 360 8.11 -8.55 -6.79
CA ILE A 360 8.73 -9.69 -6.10
C ILE A 360 10.20 -9.44 -5.77
N GLY A 361 10.54 -9.59 -4.49
CA GLY A 361 11.90 -9.63 -3.97
C GLY A 361 12.65 -10.88 -4.42
N SER A 362 13.88 -10.69 -4.91
CA SER A 362 14.79 -11.80 -5.20
C SER A 362 15.70 -12.07 -4.00
N ASN A 363 15.79 -13.35 -3.62
CA ASN A 363 16.59 -13.78 -2.48
C ASN A 363 17.28 -15.12 -2.72
N THR A 364 18.30 -15.13 -3.58
CA THR A 364 19.08 -16.34 -3.88
C THR A 364 19.68 -16.99 -2.62
N ASN A 365 20.04 -16.22 -1.59
CA ASN A 365 20.61 -16.78 -0.35
C ASN A 365 19.57 -17.52 0.50
N GLN A 366 18.35 -17.00 0.60
CA GLN A 366 17.29 -17.65 1.39
C GLN A 366 16.53 -18.72 0.62
N THR A 367 16.65 -18.80 -0.71
CA THR A 367 15.97 -19.83 -1.51
C THR A 367 16.89 -20.99 -1.92
N GLY A 368 18.15 -20.99 -1.48
CA GLY A 368 19.12 -22.02 -1.89
C GLY A 368 19.58 -21.88 -3.34
N GLY A 369 19.65 -20.64 -3.84
CA GLY A 369 20.09 -20.29 -5.20
C GLY A 369 18.97 -20.08 -6.20
N ILE A 370 17.70 -20.27 -5.82
CA ILE A 370 16.56 -20.13 -6.73
C ILE A 370 16.17 -18.66 -6.89
N GLN A 371 16.17 -18.16 -8.13
CA GLN A 371 15.60 -16.87 -8.49
C GLN A 371 14.07 -16.98 -8.50
N LEU A 372 13.41 -16.28 -7.58
CA LEU A 372 11.96 -16.34 -7.38
C LEU A 372 11.21 -15.73 -8.57
N GLU A 373 11.72 -14.61 -9.05
CA GLU A 373 11.27 -13.87 -10.22
C GLU A 373 11.19 -14.76 -11.46
N ASP A 374 12.20 -15.58 -11.74
CA ASP A 374 12.22 -16.48 -12.91
C ASP A 374 11.09 -17.52 -12.84
N LYS A 375 10.81 -18.04 -11.64
CA LYS A 375 9.71 -19.00 -11.42
C LYS A 375 8.36 -18.33 -11.64
N ILE A 376 8.16 -17.12 -11.09
CA ILE A 376 6.91 -16.36 -11.28
C ILE A 376 6.71 -15.99 -12.75
N ILE A 377 7.76 -15.55 -13.45
CA ILE A 377 7.71 -15.26 -14.89
C ILE A 377 7.24 -16.51 -15.63
N ASN A 378 7.86 -17.68 -15.37
CA ASN A 378 7.47 -18.91 -16.05
C ASN A 378 6.03 -19.34 -15.76
N PHE A 379 5.55 -19.16 -14.52
CA PHE A 379 4.17 -19.48 -14.16
C PHE A 379 3.17 -18.54 -14.84
N CYS A 380 3.47 -17.24 -14.90
CA CYS A 380 2.66 -16.26 -15.61
C CYS A 380 2.61 -16.58 -17.11
N GLU A 381 3.74 -16.85 -17.75
CA GLU A 381 3.79 -17.16 -19.19
C GLU A 381 2.96 -18.39 -19.56
N ARG A 382 3.02 -19.45 -18.72
CA ARG A 382 2.17 -20.64 -18.88
C ARG A 382 0.68 -20.36 -18.67
N ALA A 383 0.34 -19.29 -17.97
CA ALA A 383 -1.02 -18.83 -17.73
C ALA A 383 -1.48 -17.74 -18.74
N ASN A 384 -0.81 -17.60 -19.90
CA ASN A 384 -1.11 -16.58 -20.92
C ASN A 384 -0.87 -15.12 -20.47
N LEU A 385 0.03 -14.92 -19.50
CA LEU A 385 0.52 -13.60 -19.07
C LEU A 385 1.97 -13.43 -19.57
N LYS A 386 2.17 -12.69 -20.65
CA LYS A 386 3.50 -12.47 -21.24
C LYS A 386 4.23 -11.34 -20.55
N LEU A 387 5.47 -11.58 -20.11
CA LEU A 387 6.34 -10.53 -19.59
C LEU A 387 6.65 -9.51 -20.70
N VAL A 388 6.39 -8.24 -20.43
CA VAL A 388 6.66 -7.12 -21.36
C VAL A 388 7.68 -6.14 -20.82
N LYS A 389 7.87 -6.09 -19.49
CA LYS A 389 8.84 -5.20 -18.84
C LYS A 389 9.22 -5.75 -17.48
N SER A 390 10.48 -5.55 -17.10
CA SER A 390 11.00 -5.79 -15.76
C SER A 390 11.81 -4.57 -15.33
N ILE A 391 11.58 -4.07 -14.11
CA ILE A 391 12.34 -2.97 -13.52
C ILE A 391 12.94 -3.47 -12.21
N VAL A 392 14.25 -3.27 -12.03
CA VAL A 392 14.96 -3.68 -10.82
C VAL A 392 15.02 -2.50 -9.85
N LYS A 393 14.50 -2.73 -8.65
CA LYS A 393 14.54 -1.80 -7.52
C LYS A 393 15.51 -2.33 -6.46
N PRO A 394 16.63 -1.65 -6.21
CA PRO A 394 17.55 -2.06 -5.15
C PRO A 394 16.90 -1.86 -3.77
N ILE A 395 17.19 -2.78 -2.85
CA ILE A 395 16.76 -2.71 -1.45
C ILE A 395 17.94 -2.21 -0.61
N LYS A 396 17.84 -0.98 -0.10
CA LYS A 396 18.87 -0.36 0.74
C LYS A 396 18.78 -0.85 2.19
N GLY A 397 19.91 -1.24 2.77
CA GLY A 397 20.05 -1.51 4.20
C GLY A 397 21.01 -2.66 4.50
N LEU A 398 21.99 -2.43 5.39
CA LEU A 398 23.07 -3.39 5.71
C LEU A 398 22.56 -4.73 6.28
N ARG A 399 21.36 -4.75 6.86
CA ARG A 399 20.76 -5.94 7.49
C ARG A 399 19.74 -6.64 6.58
N ASN A 400 19.51 -6.16 5.37
CA ASN A 400 18.52 -6.73 4.48
C ASN A 400 19.09 -7.96 3.78
N THR A 401 18.37 -9.09 3.89
CA THR A 401 18.76 -10.34 3.23
C THR A 401 18.36 -10.36 1.75
N MET A 402 17.32 -9.61 1.38
CA MET A 402 16.94 -9.32 0.00
C MET A 402 17.68 -8.08 -0.48
N LYS A 403 18.34 -8.19 -1.63
CA LYS A 403 19.11 -7.09 -2.23
C LYS A 403 18.35 -6.36 -3.31
N ASP A 404 17.50 -7.07 -4.05
CA ASP A 404 16.78 -6.54 -5.20
C ASP A 404 15.30 -6.95 -5.15
N GLU A 405 14.46 -6.07 -5.64
CA GLU A 405 13.02 -6.27 -5.85
C GLU A 405 12.71 -6.00 -7.31
N TYR A 406 11.96 -6.89 -7.94
CA TYR A 406 11.59 -6.82 -9.35
C TYR A 406 10.16 -6.36 -9.49
N VAL A 407 9.93 -5.34 -10.30
CA VAL A 407 8.59 -4.93 -10.76
C VAL A 407 8.37 -5.54 -12.13
N LEU A 408 7.57 -6.61 -12.18
CA LEU A 408 7.32 -7.40 -13.39
C LEU A 408 5.98 -7.01 -14.01
N PHE A 409 6.00 -6.55 -15.26
CA PHE A 409 4.80 -6.19 -16.02
C PHE A 409 4.46 -7.32 -16.98
N PHE A 410 3.26 -7.86 -16.84
CA PHE A 410 2.72 -8.88 -17.71
C PHE A 410 1.52 -8.36 -18.48
N LYS A 411 1.43 -8.68 -19.76
CA LYS A 411 0.26 -8.43 -20.60
C LYS A 411 -0.51 -9.73 -20.81
N LYS A 412 -1.84 -9.72 -20.60
CA LYS A 412 -2.68 -10.87 -20.93
C LYS A 412 -2.78 -11.02 -22.44
N ILE A 413 -2.40 -12.20 -22.94
CA ILE A 413 -2.56 -12.58 -24.34
C ILE A 413 -3.98 -13.13 -24.54
N VAL A 414 -4.59 -12.82 -25.69
CA VAL A 414 -5.89 -13.34 -26.15
C VAL A 414 -5.77 -14.79 -26.57
#